data_AF-A0A4Q4KI85-F1
#
_entry.id   AF-A0A4Q4KI85-F1
#
_cell.length_a   1.000
_cell.length_b   1.000
_cell.length_c   1.000
_cell.angle_alpha   90.00
_cell.angle_beta   90.00
_cell.angle_gamma   90.00
#
_symmetry.space_group_name_H-M   'P 1'
#
loop_
_entity.id
_entity.type
_entity.pdbx_description
1 polymer ?
#
loop_
_entity_poly.entity_id
_entity_poly.type
_entity_poly.pdbx_seq_one_letter_code
_entity_poly.pdbx_strand_id
1 'polypeptide(L)'
;MKKTLLFLSFLMIATGSIFAQPTTSWDDNADVLWYNAQASDFTLTTEAELAGLSVLVAGGNDFLGSTISIDGAMDLSTHLWSPIGVDATNPFSGTFDGNNHPINGVYVDLPTTSMVGFFGRAINATILNVKLENPTIKGDDSVGSLAGNVWQNGIIDNCHSTGVIIEATGDNVGGLVGDLVENGSIFQSSAQGSVTGGSQVGGLLGSPYNNNTISKSFATGTVHANHLAGGLVGASVIGFPGTLENVFDNCYSRSNVTVVNGYAGGFVGSAAALLSINNSYSTGTAIGPEYDGGFVGGGGNFQTANNYWDTESSQHANAVGDWQGAPGTPDITAKTTTEMKTAAMVSLLNAGDVNGPWKMDANINDGYPSFEQGTSSVTQFSKSNVSMNVYPNLFNGKINIDADADLNSYVIYEISGKVIQEGTLKGKQTTINTQSINSGIYLLMVNTSEGMISKKIVK
;
A
#
# COMPACT_ATOMS: atom_id res chain seq x y z
N MET A 1 -7.78 -46.64 -3.05
CA MET A 1 -6.83 -46.01 -4.00
C MET A 1 -6.45 -44.65 -3.44
N LYS A 2 -5.22 -44.53 -2.91
CA LYS A 2 -4.68 -43.26 -2.40
C LYS A 2 -4.42 -42.33 -3.59
N LYS A 3 -5.05 -41.15 -3.63
CA LYS A 3 -4.69 -40.10 -4.59
C LYS A 3 -3.65 -39.19 -3.95
N THR A 4 -2.45 -39.28 -4.48
CA THR A 4 -1.31 -38.41 -4.20
C THR A 4 -1.66 -36.98 -4.59
N LEU A 5 -1.61 -36.04 -3.63
CA LEU A 5 -1.70 -34.61 -3.89
C LEU A 5 -0.34 -34.16 -4.43
N LEU A 6 -0.28 -33.80 -5.71
CA LEU A 6 0.90 -33.19 -6.31
C LEU A 6 0.78 -31.68 -6.10
N PHE A 7 1.62 -31.11 -5.23
CA PHE A 7 1.79 -29.65 -5.15
C PHE A 7 2.52 -29.20 -6.41
N LEU A 8 1.80 -28.52 -7.31
CA LEU A 8 2.39 -27.80 -8.43
C LEU A 8 2.50 -26.33 -7.99
N SER A 9 3.72 -25.88 -7.70
CA SER A 9 4.03 -24.47 -7.52
C SER A 9 3.78 -23.74 -8.85
N PHE A 10 2.80 -22.84 -8.89
CA PHE A 10 2.55 -22.01 -10.07
C PHE A 10 3.36 -20.72 -9.97
N LEU A 11 4.31 -20.58 -10.90
CA LEU A 11 5.08 -19.38 -11.15
C LEU A 11 4.16 -18.37 -11.84
N MET A 12 3.74 -17.30 -11.15
CA MET A 12 3.13 -16.14 -11.80
C MET A 12 4.18 -15.49 -12.70
N ILE A 13 3.95 -15.54 -14.01
CA ILE A 13 4.74 -14.76 -14.96
C ILE A 13 4.06 -13.40 -15.05
N ALA A 14 4.54 -12.44 -14.26
CA ALA A 14 4.21 -11.03 -14.45
C ALA A 14 4.80 -10.56 -15.78
N THR A 15 3.95 -10.37 -16.80
CA THR A 15 4.35 -9.67 -18.03
C THR A 15 3.81 -8.25 -18.01
N GLY A 16 4.56 -7.34 -17.39
CA GLY A 16 4.50 -5.91 -17.63
C GLY A 16 5.91 -5.44 -18.01
N SER A 17 6.06 -4.78 -19.16
CA SER A 17 7.28 -4.15 -19.71
C SER A 17 8.58 -4.98 -19.66
N ILE A 18 9.08 -5.40 -20.83
CA ILE A 18 10.35 -6.15 -20.97
C ILE A 18 11.55 -5.21 -20.66
N PHE A 19 11.79 -4.94 -19.39
CA PHE A 19 13.15 -4.88 -18.88
C PHE A 19 13.46 -6.27 -18.34
N ALA A 20 14.61 -6.84 -18.72
CA ALA A 20 15.04 -8.10 -18.15
C ALA A 20 15.20 -7.90 -16.63
N GLN A 21 14.58 -8.78 -15.83
CA GLN A 21 14.74 -8.72 -14.38
C GLN A 21 16.22 -8.87 -14.01
N PRO A 22 16.74 -8.09 -13.05
CA PRO A 22 18.14 -8.20 -12.65
C PRO A 22 18.41 -9.58 -12.07
N THR A 23 19.59 -10.14 -12.37
CA THR A 23 20.01 -11.47 -11.92
C THR A 23 21.25 -11.43 -11.04
N THR A 24 21.85 -10.27 -10.87
CA THR A 24 23.06 -10.01 -10.06
C THR A 24 22.69 -9.16 -8.85
N SER A 25 23.48 -9.22 -7.77
CA SER A 25 23.19 -8.54 -6.51
C SER A 25 23.92 -7.20 -6.38
N TRP A 26 23.30 -6.22 -5.70
CA TRP A 26 23.97 -4.99 -5.26
C TRP A 26 25.09 -5.28 -4.26
N ASP A 27 25.01 -6.37 -3.49
CA ASP A 27 26.06 -6.77 -2.53
C ASP A 27 27.40 -7.03 -3.22
N ASP A 28 27.38 -7.55 -4.45
CA ASP A 28 28.59 -7.79 -5.25
C ASP A 28 29.25 -6.49 -5.77
N ASN A 29 28.51 -5.37 -5.71
CA ASN A 29 28.90 -4.06 -6.22
C ASN A 29 28.97 -2.99 -5.11
N ALA A 30 28.85 -3.41 -3.85
CA ALA A 30 28.79 -2.52 -2.70
C ALA A 30 30.16 -1.85 -2.42
N ASP A 31 30.14 -0.54 -2.19
CA ASP A 31 31.28 0.23 -1.70
C ASP A 31 31.07 0.62 -0.24
N VAL A 32 31.96 0.15 0.64
CA VAL A 32 31.93 0.43 2.08
C VAL A 32 33.07 1.37 2.51
N LEU A 33 33.89 1.87 1.58
CA LEU A 33 35.07 2.70 1.89
C LEU A 33 34.71 4.10 2.42
N TRP A 34 33.48 4.54 2.22
CA TRP A 34 32.95 5.78 2.80
C TRP A 34 32.78 5.69 4.32
N TYR A 35 32.65 4.48 4.87
CA TYR A 35 32.34 4.30 6.29
C TYR A 35 33.55 4.50 7.20
N ASN A 36 33.32 5.26 8.26
CA ASN A 36 34.28 5.51 9.33
C ASN A 36 33.54 5.49 10.67
N ALA A 37 33.87 4.52 11.53
CA ALA A 37 33.23 4.35 12.84
C ALA A 37 33.42 5.52 13.82
N GLN A 38 34.25 6.52 13.50
CA GLN A 38 34.42 7.74 14.31
C GLN A 38 33.55 8.91 13.82
N ALA A 39 32.88 8.79 12.67
CA ALA A 39 31.98 9.78 12.15
C ALA A 39 30.52 9.43 12.49
N SER A 40 29.67 10.45 12.58
CA SER A 40 28.23 10.32 12.81
C SER A 40 27.41 10.75 11.59
N ASP A 41 28.01 11.39 10.60
CA ASP A 41 27.31 11.94 9.45
C ASP A 41 27.99 11.46 8.17
N PHE A 42 27.20 10.88 7.28
CA PHE A 42 27.65 10.28 6.03
C PHE A 42 26.77 10.76 4.89
N THR A 43 27.38 11.01 3.73
CA THR A 43 26.67 11.40 2.52
C THR A 43 27.09 10.47 1.40
N LEU A 44 26.12 9.74 0.86
CA LEU A 44 26.30 8.77 -0.21
C LEU A 44 26.00 9.46 -1.55
N THR A 45 26.91 9.31 -2.49
CA THR A 45 26.87 9.98 -3.80
C THR A 45 26.69 9.00 -4.96
N THR A 46 26.78 7.69 -4.68
CA THR A 46 26.63 6.62 -5.65
C THR A 46 25.76 5.48 -5.13
N GLU A 47 25.20 4.71 -6.06
CA GLU A 47 24.41 3.51 -5.75
C GLU A 47 25.25 2.43 -5.05
N ALA A 48 26.53 2.32 -5.41
CA ALA A 48 27.47 1.39 -4.77
C ALA A 48 27.67 1.72 -3.28
N GLU A 49 27.80 3.01 -2.93
CA GLU A 49 27.89 3.45 -1.53
C GLU A 49 26.59 3.15 -0.77
N LEU A 50 25.43 3.33 -1.41
CA LEU A 50 24.12 2.99 -0.86
C LEU A 50 23.94 1.47 -0.65
N ALA A 51 24.39 0.65 -1.60
CA ALA A 51 24.48 -0.80 -1.40
C ALA A 51 25.45 -1.16 -0.25
N GLY A 52 26.53 -0.40 -0.10
CA GLY A 52 27.45 -0.50 1.05
C GLY A 52 26.78 -0.32 2.39
N LEU A 53 25.80 0.57 2.51
CA LEU A 53 25.00 0.71 3.74
C LEU A 53 24.28 -0.60 4.09
N SER A 54 23.65 -1.25 3.11
CA SER A 54 22.98 -2.53 3.33
C SER A 54 23.95 -3.60 3.84
N VAL A 55 25.12 -3.72 3.20
CA VAL A 55 26.18 -4.65 3.62
C VAL A 55 26.70 -4.36 5.03
N LEU A 56 26.91 -3.08 5.38
CA LEU A 56 27.39 -2.69 6.70
C LEU A 56 26.38 -3.01 7.81
N VAL A 57 25.09 -2.77 7.56
CA VAL A 57 24.01 -3.12 8.50
C VAL A 57 23.88 -4.62 8.66
N ALA A 58 23.89 -5.38 7.55
CA ALA A 58 23.91 -6.85 7.60
C ALA A 58 25.15 -7.40 8.34
N GLY A 59 26.26 -6.66 8.33
CA GLY A 59 27.48 -6.96 9.09
C GLY A 59 27.45 -6.55 10.57
N GLY A 60 26.33 -6.01 11.07
CA GLY A 60 26.14 -5.67 12.48
C GLY A 60 26.39 -4.20 12.85
N ASN A 61 26.56 -3.30 11.87
CA ASN A 61 26.62 -1.86 12.14
C ASN A 61 25.21 -1.28 12.10
N ASP A 62 24.60 -1.02 13.26
CA ASP A 62 23.20 -0.55 13.35
C ASP A 62 23.02 0.94 13.01
N PHE A 63 24.10 1.73 12.99
CA PHE A 63 24.12 3.18 12.80
C PHE A 63 23.34 3.99 13.85
N LEU A 64 23.12 3.45 15.05
CA LEU A 64 22.43 4.19 16.11
C LEU A 64 23.15 5.52 16.41
N GLY A 65 22.41 6.63 16.30
CA GLY A 65 22.92 7.98 16.53
C GLY A 65 23.68 8.60 15.34
N SER A 66 23.76 7.89 14.21
CA SER A 66 24.35 8.40 12.98
C SER A 66 23.28 8.83 11.96
N THR A 67 23.62 9.78 11.10
CA THR A 67 22.83 10.24 9.96
C THR A 67 23.50 9.80 8.66
N ILE A 68 22.73 9.19 7.77
CA ILE A 68 23.14 8.84 6.41
C ILE A 68 22.22 9.60 5.46
N SER A 69 22.79 10.39 4.55
CA SER A 69 22.04 11.08 3.50
C SER A 69 22.48 10.66 2.10
N ILE A 70 21.64 10.90 1.10
CA ILE A 70 22.03 10.81 -0.32
C ILE A 70 22.14 12.21 -0.93
N ASP A 71 23.12 12.41 -1.82
CA ASP A 71 23.36 13.67 -2.55
C ASP A 71 23.25 13.47 -4.06
N GLY A 72 22.11 12.92 -4.47
CA GLY A 72 21.83 12.64 -5.88
C GLY A 72 20.69 11.66 -6.06
N ALA A 73 20.10 11.69 -7.26
CA ALA A 73 19.20 10.63 -7.70
C ALA A 73 19.97 9.31 -7.81
N MET A 74 19.32 8.21 -7.44
CA MET A 74 19.90 6.86 -7.46
C MET A 74 19.06 5.96 -8.37
N ASP A 75 19.71 5.12 -9.20
CA ASP A 75 19.03 4.09 -10.00
C ASP A 75 19.50 2.68 -9.62
N LEU A 76 18.67 1.99 -8.85
CA LEU A 76 18.96 0.65 -8.32
C LEU A 76 18.47 -0.48 -9.23
N SER A 77 17.94 -0.16 -10.42
CA SER A 77 17.29 -1.12 -11.33
C SER A 77 18.21 -2.19 -11.94
N THR A 78 19.53 -2.02 -11.86
CA THR A 78 20.52 -2.90 -12.51
C THR A 78 20.78 -4.20 -11.74
N HIS A 79 20.46 -4.26 -10.45
CA HIS A 79 20.76 -5.37 -9.55
C HIS A 79 19.62 -5.65 -8.57
N LEU A 80 19.58 -6.88 -8.02
CA LEU A 80 18.74 -7.24 -6.89
C LEU A 80 19.17 -6.46 -5.66
N TRP A 81 18.19 -5.86 -4.97
CA TRP A 81 18.39 -5.13 -3.73
C TRP A 81 18.34 -6.07 -2.52
N SER A 82 19.35 -5.97 -1.66
CA SER A 82 19.35 -6.57 -0.33
C SER A 82 18.80 -5.56 0.68
N PRO A 83 17.72 -5.87 1.42
CA PRO A 83 17.12 -4.93 2.37
C PRO A 83 18.10 -4.41 3.41
N ILE A 84 18.05 -3.11 3.71
CA ILE A 84 18.83 -2.52 4.79
C ILE A 84 18.20 -2.93 6.12
N GLY A 85 18.94 -3.69 6.92
CA GLY A 85 18.45 -4.31 8.14
C GLY A 85 17.62 -5.55 7.85
N VAL A 86 18.03 -6.71 8.39
CA VAL A 86 17.48 -8.01 7.97
C VAL A 86 16.71 -8.72 9.09
N ASP A 87 17.00 -8.40 10.35
CA ASP A 87 16.37 -9.02 11.51
C ASP A 87 16.57 -8.19 12.78
N ALA A 88 16.15 -8.71 13.94
CA ALA A 88 16.28 -8.04 15.22
C ALA A 88 17.73 -7.91 15.74
N THR A 89 18.67 -8.70 15.21
CA THR A 89 20.10 -8.65 15.56
C THR A 89 20.88 -7.68 14.68
N ASN A 90 20.43 -7.49 13.43
CA ASN A 90 21.02 -6.57 12.48
C ASN A 90 19.96 -5.59 11.94
N PRO A 91 19.36 -4.72 12.79
CA PRO A 91 18.44 -3.69 12.35
C PRO A 91 19.17 -2.45 11.85
N PHE A 92 18.49 -1.63 11.05
CA PHE A 92 18.87 -0.23 10.91
C PHE A 92 18.30 0.58 12.08
N SER A 93 19.14 1.37 12.75
CA SER A 93 18.78 2.19 13.93
C SER A 93 19.25 3.64 13.83
N GLY A 94 19.76 4.05 12.67
CA GLY A 94 20.19 5.43 12.41
C GLY A 94 19.09 6.33 11.86
N THR A 95 19.52 7.50 11.40
CA THR A 95 18.72 8.40 10.57
C THR A 95 19.10 8.20 9.10
N PHE A 96 18.13 7.93 8.23
CA PHE A 96 18.32 7.94 6.78
C PHE A 96 17.54 9.10 6.16
N ASP A 97 18.25 10.05 5.54
CA ASP A 97 17.68 11.21 4.85
C ASP A 97 17.85 11.06 3.34
N GLY A 98 16.75 10.76 2.64
CA GLY A 98 16.73 10.69 1.18
C GLY A 98 16.99 12.05 0.50
N ASN A 99 17.01 13.14 1.27
CA ASN A 99 17.19 14.52 0.83
C ASN A 99 16.30 14.89 -0.38
N ASN A 100 15.10 14.27 -0.42
CA ASN A 100 14.12 14.44 -1.49
C ASN A 100 14.60 14.04 -2.89
N HIS A 101 15.70 13.29 -3.01
CA HIS A 101 16.16 12.71 -4.27
C HIS A 101 15.39 11.41 -4.59
N PRO A 102 15.12 11.15 -5.89
CA PRO A 102 14.47 9.91 -6.30
C PRO A 102 15.44 8.73 -6.22
N ILE A 103 14.94 7.59 -5.75
CA ILE A 103 15.58 6.29 -5.77
C ILE A 103 14.71 5.39 -6.65
N ASN A 104 15.16 5.13 -7.86
CA ASN A 104 14.40 4.37 -8.85
C ASN A 104 14.75 2.88 -8.82
N GLY A 105 13.75 2.04 -9.08
CA GLY A 105 13.96 0.66 -9.52
C GLY A 105 14.44 -0.30 -8.44
N VAL A 106 14.13 -0.06 -7.16
CA VAL A 106 14.37 -1.05 -6.09
C VAL A 106 13.67 -2.36 -6.45
N TYR A 107 14.44 -3.44 -6.65
CA TYR A 107 13.90 -4.75 -6.99
C TYR A 107 14.34 -5.80 -5.97
N VAL A 108 13.39 -6.34 -5.20
CA VAL A 108 13.63 -7.38 -4.18
C VAL A 108 12.84 -8.63 -4.55
N ASP A 109 13.50 -9.79 -4.64
CA ASP A 109 12.86 -11.08 -4.97
C ASP A 109 13.17 -12.12 -3.89
N LEU A 110 12.46 -12.01 -2.76
CA LEU A 110 12.64 -12.86 -1.58
C LEU A 110 11.30 -13.49 -1.13
N PRO A 111 10.63 -14.28 -1.98
CA PRO A 111 9.21 -14.67 -1.83
C PRO A 111 8.90 -15.58 -0.62
N THR A 112 9.90 -15.93 0.18
CA THR A 112 9.75 -16.77 1.39
C THR A 112 10.36 -16.10 2.63
N THR A 113 10.74 -14.82 2.51
CA THR A 113 11.39 -14.05 3.57
C THR A 113 10.40 -13.02 4.10
N SER A 114 10.36 -12.88 5.43
CA SER A 114 9.60 -11.82 6.10
C SER A 114 10.46 -10.58 6.30
N MET A 115 9.83 -9.43 6.63
CA MET A 115 10.53 -8.16 6.87
C MET A 115 11.29 -7.70 5.63
N VAL A 116 10.54 -7.48 4.54
CA VAL A 116 11.10 -7.18 3.22
C VAL A 116 10.67 -5.79 2.76
N GLY A 117 11.64 -5.01 2.26
CA GLY A 117 11.46 -3.69 1.68
C GLY A 117 12.79 -3.07 1.29
N PHE A 118 12.81 -1.76 1.03
CA PHE A 118 14.08 -1.03 0.91
C PHE A 118 14.89 -1.14 2.22
N PHE A 119 14.21 -0.94 3.35
CA PHE A 119 14.61 -1.42 4.67
C PHE A 119 13.86 -2.72 4.99
N GLY A 120 14.55 -3.73 5.49
CA GLY A 120 13.85 -4.93 5.99
C GLY A 120 13.31 -4.68 7.38
N ARG A 121 14.21 -4.36 8.32
CA ARG A 121 13.88 -4.02 9.70
C ARG A 121 14.57 -2.75 10.18
N ALA A 122 13.76 -1.80 10.67
CA ALA A 122 14.19 -0.54 11.25
C ALA A 122 13.76 -0.47 12.73
N ILE A 123 14.68 -0.21 13.66
CA ILE A 123 14.40 -0.15 15.10
C ILE A 123 14.94 1.17 15.68
N ASN A 124 14.11 1.98 16.33
CA ASN A 124 14.48 3.35 16.77
C ASN A 124 15.05 4.24 15.65
N ALA A 125 14.81 3.87 14.39
CA ALA A 125 15.32 4.58 13.24
C ALA A 125 14.43 5.76 12.86
N THR A 126 15.03 6.78 12.24
CA THR A 126 14.30 7.85 11.56
C THR A 126 14.58 7.74 10.07
N ILE A 127 13.56 7.52 9.25
CA ILE A 127 13.67 7.47 7.79
C ILE A 127 12.86 8.64 7.25
N LEU A 128 13.52 9.55 6.53
CA LEU A 128 12.90 10.80 6.12
C LEU A 128 13.28 11.24 4.70
N ASN A 129 12.38 11.99 4.05
CA ASN A 129 12.58 12.56 2.70
C ASN A 129 12.90 11.53 1.60
N VAL A 130 12.45 10.28 1.74
CA VAL A 130 12.73 9.21 0.77
C VAL A 130 11.69 9.19 -0.34
N LYS A 131 12.12 9.10 -1.60
CA LYS A 131 11.23 8.97 -2.77
C LYS A 131 11.59 7.73 -3.57
N LEU A 132 10.85 6.65 -3.37
CA LEU A 132 11.00 5.42 -4.15
C LEU A 132 10.14 5.52 -5.42
N GLU A 133 10.75 5.29 -6.57
CA GLU A 133 10.08 5.24 -7.87
C GLU A 133 10.18 3.83 -8.44
N ASN A 134 9.02 3.26 -8.79
CA ASN A 134 8.88 1.93 -9.37
C ASN A 134 9.49 0.77 -8.53
N PRO A 135 9.31 0.72 -7.20
CA PRO A 135 9.81 -0.40 -6.41
C PRO A 135 8.98 -1.67 -6.71
N THR A 136 9.66 -2.78 -6.93
CA THR A 136 9.04 -4.12 -7.07
C THR A 136 9.56 -5.03 -5.98
N ILE A 137 8.67 -5.45 -5.07
CA ILE A 137 9.02 -6.21 -3.87
C ILE A 137 8.25 -7.52 -3.84
N LYS A 138 8.97 -8.64 -3.73
CA LYS A 138 8.40 -9.95 -3.44
C LYS A 138 8.88 -10.45 -2.09
N GLY A 139 7.95 -10.81 -1.22
CA GLY A 139 8.20 -11.21 0.16
C GLY A 139 7.16 -12.21 0.67
N ASP A 140 7.25 -12.56 1.95
CA ASP A 140 6.24 -13.38 2.62
C ASP A 140 5.37 -12.54 3.58
N ASP A 141 5.87 -12.21 4.77
CA ASP A 141 5.15 -11.47 5.84
C ASP A 141 5.89 -10.17 6.20
N SER A 142 5.22 -9.17 6.73
CA SER A 142 5.79 -7.85 7.05
C SER A 142 6.50 -7.23 5.83
N VAL A 143 5.74 -6.88 4.80
CA VAL A 143 6.29 -6.41 3.52
C VAL A 143 5.83 -4.98 3.22
N GLY A 144 6.78 -4.11 2.89
CA GLY A 144 6.51 -2.75 2.44
C GLY A 144 7.53 -2.26 1.43
N SER A 145 7.15 -1.29 0.58
CA SER A 145 8.11 -0.77 -0.41
C SER A 145 9.29 -0.05 0.26
N LEU A 146 9.01 0.74 1.31
CA LEU A 146 10.02 1.42 2.09
C LEU A 146 10.57 0.54 3.21
N ALA A 147 9.68 -0.04 4.02
CA ALA A 147 10.10 -0.84 5.17
C ALA A 147 9.21 -2.07 5.38
N GLY A 148 9.82 -3.24 5.59
CA GLY A 148 9.08 -4.42 6.01
C GLY A 148 8.52 -4.27 7.42
N ASN A 149 9.39 -3.92 8.37
CA ASN A 149 9.03 -3.73 9.77
C ASN A 149 9.71 -2.47 10.36
N VAL A 150 8.91 -1.61 10.97
CA VAL A 150 9.36 -0.44 11.75
C VAL A 150 8.97 -0.67 13.20
N TRP A 151 9.94 -0.70 14.09
CA TRP A 151 9.76 -1.10 15.49
C TRP A 151 10.34 -0.05 16.44
N GLN A 152 9.73 0.13 17.61
CA GLN A 152 10.23 0.93 18.75
C GLN A 152 10.61 2.36 18.35
N ASN A 153 9.67 3.30 18.52
CA ASN A 153 9.93 4.72 18.27
C ASN A 153 10.43 5.00 16.83
N GLY A 154 10.17 4.08 15.90
CA GLY A 154 10.57 4.26 14.50
C GLY A 154 9.73 5.33 13.83
N ILE A 155 10.38 6.22 13.09
CA ILE A 155 9.78 7.39 12.45
C ILE A 155 9.93 7.27 10.94
N ILE A 156 8.82 7.35 10.23
CA ILE A 156 8.76 7.53 8.77
C ILE A 156 8.18 8.91 8.50
N ASP A 157 8.94 9.80 7.88
CA ASP A 157 8.56 11.21 7.68
C ASP A 157 8.82 11.69 6.25
N ASN A 158 7.80 12.22 5.57
CA ASN A 158 7.92 12.73 4.20
C ASN A 158 8.51 11.66 3.24
N CYS A 159 8.04 10.43 3.39
CA CYS A 159 8.46 9.29 2.56
C CYS A 159 7.36 8.90 1.58
N HIS A 160 7.76 8.73 0.32
CA HIS A 160 6.83 8.50 -0.77
C HIS A 160 7.27 7.35 -1.66
N SER A 161 6.33 6.50 -2.06
CA SER A 161 6.57 5.45 -3.05
C SER A 161 5.53 5.49 -4.16
N THR A 162 5.99 5.56 -5.40
CA THR A 162 5.15 5.59 -6.61
C THR A 162 5.49 4.45 -7.55
N GLY A 163 4.52 3.99 -8.34
CA GLY A 163 4.72 2.81 -9.19
C GLY A 163 4.99 1.51 -8.40
N VAL A 164 4.48 1.43 -7.16
CA VAL A 164 4.72 0.29 -6.26
C VAL A 164 4.12 -0.99 -6.84
N ILE A 165 4.88 -2.08 -6.82
CA ILE A 165 4.39 -3.44 -7.07
C ILE A 165 4.85 -4.32 -5.91
N ILE A 166 3.91 -4.77 -5.07
CA ILE A 166 4.18 -5.71 -3.98
C ILE A 166 3.41 -7.00 -4.22
N GLU A 167 4.15 -8.12 -4.23
CA GLU A 167 3.61 -9.48 -4.28
C GLU A 167 4.08 -10.24 -3.04
N ALA A 168 3.20 -10.36 -2.05
CA ALA A 168 3.46 -11.08 -0.81
C ALA A 168 2.50 -12.26 -0.62
N THR A 169 2.96 -13.31 0.04
CA THR A 169 2.16 -14.51 0.31
C THR A 169 1.55 -14.56 1.71
N GLY A 170 2.21 -13.92 2.67
CA GLY A 170 1.86 -13.87 4.09
C GLY A 170 1.08 -12.60 4.44
N ASP A 171 1.17 -12.21 5.70
CA ASP A 171 0.35 -11.14 6.27
C ASP A 171 1.10 -9.81 6.33
N ASN A 172 0.44 -8.78 6.87
CA ASN A 172 1.06 -7.49 7.21
C ASN A 172 1.79 -6.82 6.04
N VAL A 173 1.01 -6.51 5.00
CA VAL A 173 1.56 -6.00 3.75
C VAL A 173 1.05 -4.58 3.54
N GLY A 174 1.94 -3.60 3.48
CA GLY A 174 1.57 -2.23 3.22
C GLY A 174 2.25 -1.67 1.98
N GLY A 175 1.59 -0.78 1.26
CA GLY A 175 2.20 -0.13 0.10
C GLY A 175 3.48 0.64 0.45
N LEU A 176 3.64 1.13 1.68
CA LEU A 176 4.85 1.79 2.18
C LEU A 176 5.54 0.97 3.27
N VAL A 177 4.79 0.56 4.30
CA VAL A 177 5.31 -0.12 5.49
C VAL A 177 4.50 -1.39 5.76
N GLY A 178 5.15 -2.54 5.98
CA GLY A 178 4.44 -3.76 6.39
C GLY A 178 3.83 -3.60 7.79
N ASP A 179 4.69 -3.49 8.79
CA ASP A 179 4.32 -3.35 10.20
C ASP A 179 4.90 -2.12 10.88
N LEU A 180 4.09 -1.50 11.74
CA LEU A 180 4.50 -0.41 12.63
C LEU A 180 4.24 -0.81 14.08
N VAL A 181 5.29 -0.96 14.87
CA VAL A 181 5.21 -1.60 16.19
C VAL A 181 5.80 -0.69 17.26
N GLU A 182 5.03 -0.44 18.32
CA GLU A 182 5.47 0.19 19.56
C GLU A 182 5.96 1.63 19.40
N ASN A 183 5.06 2.59 19.61
CA ASN A 183 5.35 4.04 19.60
C ASN A 183 5.90 4.57 18.26
N GLY A 184 5.60 3.91 17.15
CA GLY A 184 6.03 4.33 15.83
C GLY A 184 5.16 5.44 15.23
N SER A 185 5.69 6.14 14.22
CA SER A 185 4.93 7.14 13.48
C SER A 185 5.16 7.08 11.97
N ILE A 186 4.08 7.26 11.21
CA ILE A 186 4.12 7.56 9.77
C ILE A 186 3.50 8.94 9.55
N PHE A 187 4.31 9.88 9.07
CA PHE A 187 3.94 11.28 8.93
C PHE A 187 4.21 11.77 7.51
N GLN A 188 3.27 12.54 6.95
CA GLN A 188 3.41 13.18 5.63
C GLN A 188 3.82 12.23 4.49
N SER A 189 3.39 10.98 4.57
CA SER A 189 3.92 9.91 3.74
C SER A 189 2.85 9.30 2.83
N SER A 190 3.26 8.65 1.75
CA SER A 190 2.32 8.08 0.80
C SER A 190 2.82 6.86 0.04
N ALA A 191 1.89 6.00 -0.34
CA ALA A 191 2.12 4.93 -1.31
C ALA A 191 1.11 4.96 -2.46
N GLN A 192 1.61 4.69 -3.66
CA GLN A 192 0.84 4.56 -4.88
C GLN A 192 1.29 3.32 -5.64
N GLY A 193 0.40 2.36 -5.81
CA GLY A 193 0.65 1.20 -6.65
C GLY A 193 -0.26 0.01 -6.35
N SER A 194 0.21 -1.18 -6.72
CA SER A 194 -0.50 -2.44 -6.52
C SER A 194 0.12 -3.22 -5.36
N VAL A 195 -0.70 -3.55 -4.37
CA VAL A 195 -0.31 -4.31 -3.17
C VAL A 195 -1.12 -5.59 -3.11
N THR A 196 -0.44 -6.73 -3.10
CA THR A 196 -1.04 -8.06 -3.01
C THR A 196 -0.47 -8.79 -1.80
N GLY A 197 -1.33 -9.35 -0.94
CA GLY A 197 -0.93 -10.10 0.25
C GLY A 197 -1.95 -11.14 0.70
N GLY A 198 -1.62 -11.87 1.76
CA GLY A 198 -2.49 -12.83 2.44
C GLY A 198 -3.58 -12.13 3.26
N SER A 199 -3.21 -11.58 4.40
CA SER A 199 -4.11 -10.84 5.29
C SER A 199 -3.48 -9.54 5.77
N GLN A 200 -4.31 -8.63 6.29
CA GLN A 200 -3.87 -7.35 6.84
C GLN A 200 -3.09 -6.54 5.81
N VAL A 201 -3.70 -6.39 4.62
CA VAL A 201 -3.09 -5.70 3.48
C VAL A 201 -3.61 -4.27 3.41
N GLY A 202 -2.72 -3.29 3.51
CA GLY A 202 -3.06 -1.87 3.43
C GLY A 202 -2.43 -1.16 2.25
N GLY A 203 -3.11 -0.14 1.73
CA GLY A 203 -2.52 0.70 0.68
C GLY A 203 -1.29 1.49 1.16
N LEU A 204 -1.20 1.83 2.45
CA LEU A 204 -0.04 2.49 3.07
C LEU A 204 0.67 1.58 4.06
N LEU A 205 -0.08 1.04 5.03
CA LEU A 205 0.43 0.25 6.15
C LEU A 205 -0.33 -1.07 6.27
N GLY A 206 0.36 -2.19 6.45
CA GLY A 206 -0.30 -3.46 6.76
C GLY A 206 -1.01 -3.39 8.13
N SER A 207 -0.22 -3.34 9.20
CA SER A 207 -0.74 -3.32 10.57
C SER A 207 0.05 -2.42 11.53
N PRO A 208 -0.63 -1.55 12.31
CA PRO A 208 -0.06 -0.88 13.47
C PRO A 208 -0.35 -1.65 14.77
N TYR A 209 0.68 -1.85 15.58
CA TYR A 209 0.62 -2.52 16.88
C TYR A 209 1.09 -1.61 18.00
N ASN A 210 0.16 -1.23 18.89
CA ASN A 210 0.45 -0.58 20.18
C ASN A 210 1.04 0.85 20.09
N ASN A 211 0.18 1.85 20.31
CA ASN A 211 0.55 3.27 20.45
C ASN A 211 1.17 3.93 19.21
N ASN A 212 0.66 3.65 18.01
CA ASN A 212 1.22 4.25 16.79
C ASN A 212 0.39 5.40 16.25
N THR A 213 1.07 6.36 15.63
CA THR A 213 0.42 7.52 15.00
C THR A 213 0.63 7.51 13.49
N ILE A 214 -0.45 7.62 12.73
CA ILE A 214 -0.41 7.81 11.28
C ILE A 214 -1.07 9.14 11.00
N SER A 215 -0.37 10.08 10.37
CA SER A 215 -0.98 11.37 10.09
C SER A 215 -0.49 12.05 8.84
N LYS A 216 -1.35 12.89 8.25
CA LYS A 216 -1.10 13.61 6.98
C LYS A 216 -0.63 12.69 5.86
N SER A 217 -1.12 11.46 5.86
CA SER A 217 -0.61 10.37 5.03
C SER A 217 -1.73 9.75 4.20
N PHE A 218 -1.38 9.21 3.04
CA PHE A 218 -2.39 8.71 2.11
C PHE A 218 -1.93 7.53 1.26
N ALA A 219 -2.92 6.77 0.76
CA ALA A 219 -2.68 5.69 -0.19
C ALA A 219 -3.62 5.74 -1.38
N THR A 220 -3.11 5.28 -2.51
CA THR A 220 -3.84 5.14 -3.77
C THR A 220 -3.37 3.91 -4.54
N GLY A 221 -4.17 3.48 -5.53
CA GLY A 221 -3.87 2.30 -6.34
C GLY A 221 -4.79 1.15 -5.97
N THR A 222 -4.25 -0.07 -5.94
CA THR A 222 -5.04 -1.29 -5.70
C THR A 222 -4.50 -2.12 -4.57
N VAL A 223 -5.40 -2.62 -3.75
CA VAL A 223 -5.10 -3.51 -2.63
C VAL A 223 -5.87 -4.80 -2.82
N HIS A 224 -5.14 -5.91 -2.91
CA HIS A 224 -5.70 -7.25 -3.01
C HIS A 224 -5.25 -8.09 -1.81
N ALA A 225 -6.20 -8.72 -1.13
CA ALA A 225 -5.89 -9.65 -0.04
C ALA A 225 -6.70 -10.93 -0.11
N ASN A 226 -6.17 -11.99 0.50
CA ASN A 226 -6.94 -13.21 0.74
C ASN A 226 -8.00 -13.03 1.84
N HIS A 227 -7.76 -12.19 2.87
CA HIS A 227 -8.65 -12.08 4.03
C HIS A 227 -9.01 -10.67 4.53
N LEU A 228 -8.04 -9.87 4.98
CA LEU A 228 -8.30 -8.50 5.48
C LEU A 228 -7.59 -7.49 4.61
N ALA A 229 -8.32 -6.48 4.13
CA ALA A 229 -7.70 -5.36 3.43
C ALA A 229 -8.38 -4.03 3.70
N GLY A 230 -7.56 -2.98 3.81
CA GLY A 230 -8.01 -1.61 3.89
C GLY A 230 -7.32 -0.70 2.90
N GLY A 231 -8.04 0.32 2.44
CA GLY A 231 -7.49 1.25 1.45
C GLY A 231 -6.28 2.02 1.95
N LEU A 232 -6.19 2.32 3.25
CA LEU A 232 -5.03 2.92 3.91
C LEU A 232 -4.30 1.90 4.78
N VAL A 233 -5.03 1.26 5.70
CA VAL A 233 -4.48 0.35 6.71
C VAL A 233 -5.17 -1.01 6.62
N GLY A 234 -4.40 -2.09 6.55
CA GLY A 234 -4.93 -3.45 6.44
C GLY A 234 -5.81 -3.82 7.64
N ALA A 235 -5.23 -3.85 8.83
CA ALA A 235 -5.98 -4.00 10.07
C ALA A 235 -5.30 -3.28 11.23
N SER A 236 -6.08 -2.64 12.10
CA SER A 236 -5.61 -2.24 13.42
C SER A 236 -6.08 -3.28 14.41
N VAL A 237 -5.17 -4.16 14.82
CA VAL A 237 -5.44 -5.27 15.75
C VAL A 237 -4.72 -5.05 17.08
N ILE A 238 -5.30 -5.58 18.16
CA ILE A 238 -4.65 -5.56 19.48
C ILE A 238 -3.67 -6.73 19.55
N GLY A 239 -2.41 -6.49 19.19
CA GLY A 239 -1.34 -7.50 19.28
C GLY A 239 -0.75 -7.67 20.70
N PHE A 240 -0.96 -6.69 21.59
CA PHE A 240 -0.37 -6.66 22.92
C PHE A 240 -1.38 -6.22 23.98
N PRO A 241 -1.36 -6.80 25.20
CA PRO A 241 -2.25 -6.38 26.27
C PRO A 241 -1.94 -4.94 26.69
N GLY A 242 -2.95 -4.07 26.73
CA GLY A 242 -2.77 -2.68 27.12
C GLY A 242 -4.02 -1.82 26.90
N THR A 243 -3.87 -0.52 27.18
CA THR A 243 -4.87 0.53 26.91
C THR A 243 -4.35 1.57 25.92
N LEU A 244 -3.26 1.27 25.24
CA LEU A 244 -2.59 2.18 24.33
C LEU A 244 -3.29 2.15 22.98
N GLU A 245 -3.44 3.33 22.40
CA GLU A 245 -4.32 3.58 21.26
C GLU A 245 -3.50 3.87 20.00
N ASN A 246 -3.90 3.27 18.89
CA ASN A 246 -3.44 3.70 17.57
C ASN A 246 -4.26 4.93 17.14
N VAL A 247 -3.61 5.95 16.57
CA VAL A 247 -4.25 7.20 16.15
C VAL A 247 -4.00 7.44 14.67
N PHE A 248 -5.06 7.52 13.89
CA PHE A 248 -5.02 7.93 12.49
C PHE A 248 -5.66 9.30 12.36
N ASP A 249 -4.91 10.31 11.94
CA ASP A 249 -5.39 11.69 11.92
C ASP A 249 -5.01 12.41 10.64
N ASN A 250 -5.97 13.08 10.01
CA ASN A 250 -5.76 13.78 8.75
C ASN A 250 -5.17 12.85 7.69
N CYS A 251 -5.89 11.77 7.35
CA CYS A 251 -5.44 10.77 6.39
C CYS A 251 -6.50 10.54 5.31
N TYR A 252 -6.09 10.05 4.15
CA TYR A 252 -7.06 9.62 3.13
C TYR A 252 -6.65 8.38 2.35
N SER A 253 -7.65 7.64 1.87
CA SER A 253 -7.43 6.61 0.87
C SER A 253 -8.31 6.80 -0.35
N ARG A 254 -7.71 6.54 -1.52
CA ARG A 254 -8.42 6.37 -2.79
C ARG A 254 -8.10 5.03 -3.43
N SER A 255 -7.60 4.08 -2.63
CA SER A 255 -7.23 2.76 -3.10
C SER A 255 -8.46 1.91 -3.35
N ASN A 256 -8.51 1.19 -4.47
CA ASN A 256 -9.53 0.18 -4.73
C ASN A 256 -9.13 -1.11 -4.03
N VAL A 257 -10.00 -1.60 -3.15
CA VAL A 257 -9.76 -2.74 -2.27
C VAL A 257 -10.58 -3.93 -2.74
N THR A 258 -9.95 -5.09 -2.80
CA THR A 258 -10.60 -6.36 -3.13
C THR A 258 -10.08 -7.43 -2.18
N VAL A 259 -10.99 -8.16 -1.54
CA VAL A 259 -10.65 -9.35 -0.76
C VAL A 259 -11.32 -10.60 -1.31
N VAL A 260 -10.62 -11.72 -1.18
CA VAL A 260 -11.08 -13.06 -1.58
C VAL A 260 -12.10 -13.61 -0.59
N ASN A 261 -11.84 -13.46 0.71
CA ASN A 261 -12.71 -13.81 1.83
C ASN A 261 -12.58 -12.72 2.90
N GLY A 262 -13.49 -12.62 3.87
CA GLY A 262 -13.35 -11.65 4.99
C GLY A 262 -13.74 -10.20 4.69
N TYR A 263 -12.95 -9.24 5.21
CA TYR A 263 -13.35 -7.85 5.38
C TYR A 263 -12.58 -6.89 4.46
N ALA A 264 -13.32 -6.06 3.72
CA ALA A 264 -12.77 -4.98 2.89
C ALA A 264 -13.26 -3.60 3.37
N GLY A 265 -12.34 -2.71 3.72
CA GLY A 265 -12.69 -1.33 4.07
C GLY A 265 -12.04 -0.31 3.14
N GLY A 266 -12.77 0.72 2.74
CA GLY A 266 -12.20 1.79 1.92
C GLY A 266 -11.06 2.57 2.62
N PHE A 267 -10.98 2.51 3.95
CA PHE A 267 -9.94 3.13 4.77
C PHE A 267 -9.20 2.11 5.65
N VAL A 268 -9.90 1.41 6.55
CA VAL A 268 -9.34 0.32 7.39
C VAL A 268 -10.07 -0.99 7.09
N GLY A 269 -9.34 -2.09 6.86
CA GLY A 269 -9.97 -3.40 6.66
C GLY A 269 -10.64 -3.91 7.92
N SER A 270 -9.90 -3.98 9.02
CA SER A 270 -10.47 -4.28 10.34
C SER A 270 -10.03 -3.31 11.44
N ALA A 271 -11.01 -2.85 12.24
CA ALA A 271 -10.79 -1.92 13.33
C ALA A 271 -11.09 -2.57 14.70
N ALA A 272 -10.05 -2.88 15.47
CA ALA A 272 -10.20 -3.36 16.85
C ALA A 272 -10.45 -2.21 17.83
N ALA A 273 -10.71 -2.56 19.10
CA ALA A 273 -10.77 -1.59 20.17
C ALA A 273 -9.40 -0.89 20.36
N LEU A 274 -9.40 0.37 20.83
CA LEU A 274 -8.20 1.22 20.97
C LEU A 274 -7.63 1.70 19.62
N LEU A 275 -8.52 2.04 18.68
CA LEU A 275 -8.20 2.81 17.49
C LEU A 275 -9.03 4.10 17.50
N SER A 276 -8.37 5.24 17.29
CA SER A 276 -9.03 6.52 16.99
C SER A 276 -8.72 6.94 15.56
N ILE A 277 -9.76 7.23 14.77
CA ILE A 277 -9.63 7.78 13.42
C ILE A 277 -10.29 9.15 13.36
N ASN A 278 -9.55 10.17 12.95
CA ASN A 278 -10.03 11.54 12.93
C ASN A 278 -9.72 12.26 11.61
N ASN A 279 -10.60 13.20 11.24
CA ASN A 279 -10.37 14.16 10.17
C ASN A 279 -9.96 13.51 8.85
N SER A 280 -10.52 12.33 8.54
CA SER A 280 -10.03 11.47 7.47
C SER A 280 -11.13 11.11 6.48
N TYR A 281 -10.75 10.69 5.27
CA TYR A 281 -11.73 10.27 4.27
C TYR A 281 -11.31 9.09 3.38
N SER A 282 -12.30 8.38 2.83
CA SER A 282 -12.11 7.35 1.78
C SER A 282 -12.97 7.59 0.55
N THR A 283 -12.44 7.21 -0.62
CA THR A 283 -13.16 7.30 -1.91
C THR A 283 -13.00 6.07 -2.80
N GLY A 284 -12.03 5.19 -2.51
CA GLY A 284 -11.82 3.98 -3.29
C GLY A 284 -12.92 2.95 -3.06
N THR A 285 -13.11 2.05 -4.03
CA THR A 285 -14.05 0.93 -3.86
C THR A 285 -13.53 -0.05 -2.82
N ALA A 286 -14.43 -0.74 -2.13
CA ALA A 286 -14.10 -1.88 -1.29
C ALA A 286 -15.00 -3.03 -1.68
N ILE A 287 -14.45 -4.22 -1.92
CA ILE A 287 -15.25 -5.36 -2.36
C ILE A 287 -14.80 -6.57 -1.54
N GLY A 288 -15.67 -7.03 -0.67
CA GLY A 288 -15.51 -8.27 0.09
C GLY A 288 -16.78 -9.12 0.03
N PRO A 289 -16.68 -10.45 -0.08
CA PRO A 289 -17.86 -11.30 -0.22
C PRO A 289 -18.67 -11.44 1.06
N GLU A 290 -18.06 -11.21 2.22
CA GLU A 290 -18.71 -11.33 3.52
C GLU A 290 -19.10 -9.95 4.05
N TYR A 291 -18.12 -9.05 4.18
CA TYR A 291 -18.31 -7.76 4.84
C TYR A 291 -17.46 -6.67 4.17
N ASP A 292 -18.12 -5.65 3.65
CA ASP A 292 -17.48 -4.51 3.02
C ASP A 292 -18.12 -3.17 3.44
N GLY A 293 -17.27 -2.18 3.69
CA GLY A 293 -17.70 -0.84 4.09
C GLY A 293 -16.92 0.24 3.37
N GLY A 294 -17.60 1.35 3.09
CA GLY A 294 -17.01 2.50 2.40
C GLY A 294 -15.81 3.09 3.15
N PHE A 295 -15.72 2.89 4.47
CA PHE A 295 -14.64 3.38 5.33
C PHE A 295 -14.00 2.25 6.14
N VAL A 296 -14.76 1.50 6.94
CA VAL A 296 -14.28 0.35 7.73
C VAL A 296 -14.89 -0.95 7.21
N GLY A 297 -14.09 -1.98 6.98
CA GLY A 297 -14.60 -3.30 6.58
C GLY A 297 -15.38 -3.97 7.71
N GLY A 298 -14.73 -4.24 8.84
CA GLY A 298 -15.42 -4.70 10.05
C GLY A 298 -14.66 -4.43 11.34
N GLY A 299 -15.37 -4.14 12.42
CA GLY A 299 -14.72 -3.74 13.67
C GLY A 299 -15.59 -3.76 14.91
N GLY A 300 -14.93 -3.63 16.07
CA GLY A 300 -15.57 -3.52 17.38
C GLY A 300 -15.70 -2.05 17.83
N ASN A 301 -15.45 -1.76 19.10
CA ASN A 301 -15.50 -0.41 19.67
C ASN A 301 -14.25 0.43 19.31
N PHE A 302 -14.21 1.02 18.11
CA PHE A 302 -13.24 2.06 17.73
C PHE A 302 -13.84 3.47 17.89
N GLN A 303 -12.98 4.47 18.03
CA GLN A 303 -13.36 5.88 18.15
C GLN A 303 -13.20 6.57 16.80
N THR A 304 -14.15 7.44 16.49
CA THR A 304 -14.12 8.23 15.26
C THR A 304 -14.60 9.64 15.54
N ALA A 305 -13.98 10.63 14.93
CA ALA A 305 -14.50 11.98 14.85
C ALA A 305 -14.22 12.60 13.47
N ASN A 306 -15.21 13.30 12.91
CA ASN A 306 -15.01 14.11 11.70
C ASN A 306 -14.47 13.31 10.48
N ASN A 307 -15.01 12.11 10.24
CA ASN A 307 -14.61 11.27 9.10
C ASN A 307 -15.67 11.21 8.02
N TYR A 308 -15.25 10.90 6.80
CA TYR A 308 -16.12 10.93 5.63
C TYR A 308 -15.85 9.79 4.66
N TRP A 309 -16.87 9.35 3.94
CA TRP A 309 -16.69 8.49 2.77
C TRP A 309 -17.56 8.97 1.62
N ASP A 310 -17.04 8.79 0.41
CA ASP A 310 -17.79 9.08 -0.80
C ASP A 310 -18.67 7.88 -1.18
N THR A 311 -19.99 8.02 -1.09
CA THR A 311 -20.94 6.94 -1.38
C THR A 311 -21.02 6.54 -2.86
N GLU A 312 -20.66 7.45 -3.77
CA GLU A 312 -20.78 7.26 -5.21
C GLU A 312 -19.51 6.61 -5.77
N SER A 313 -18.33 7.17 -5.46
CA SER A 313 -17.06 6.63 -5.96
C SER A 313 -16.68 5.30 -5.30
N SER A 314 -16.96 5.14 -4.00
CA SER A 314 -16.72 3.86 -3.30
C SER A 314 -17.75 2.79 -3.63
N GLN A 315 -18.92 3.16 -4.17
CA GLN A 315 -20.09 2.29 -4.39
C GLN A 315 -20.66 1.69 -3.10
N HIS A 316 -20.51 2.39 -1.96
CA HIS A 316 -20.96 1.92 -0.64
C HIS A 316 -22.03 2.81 -0.02
N ALA A 317 -23.13 2.19 0.40
CA ALA A 317 -24.19 2.84 1.15
C ALA A 317 -23.85 3.03 2.65
N ASN A 318 -22.99 2.17 3.20
CA ASN A 318 -22.62 2.16 4.62
C ASN A 318 -21.13 2.43 4.80
N ALA A 319 -20.76 3.17 5.85
CA ALA A 319 -19.36 3.38 6.23
C ALA A 319 -18.71 2.11 6.75
N VAL A 320 -19.44 1.33 7.54
CA VAL A 320 -18.96 0.14 8.23
C VAL A 320 -19.69 -1.09 7.69
N GLY A 321 -18.93 -2.08 7.23
CA GLY A 321 -19.49 -3.32 6.66
C GLY A 321 -20.08 -4.25 7.72
N ASP A 322 -19.39 -4.41 8.85
CA ASP A 322 -19.84 -5.26 9.95
C ASP A 322 -19.37 -4.80 11.34
N TRP A 323 -20.13 -5.20 12.37
CA TRP A 323 -19.83 -4.91 13.78
C TRP A 323 -19.60 -6.20 14.57
N GLN A 324 -18.41 -6.32 15.16
CA GLN A 324 -18.13 -7.36 16.15
C GLN A 324 -18.72 -6.94 17.50
N GLY A 325 -20.01 -7.22 17.69
CA GLY A 325 -20.75 -6.90 18.91
C GLY A 325 -21.98 -6.04 18.66
N ALA A 326 -22.39 -5.25 19.67
CA ALA A 326 -23.48 -4.30 19.49
C ALA A 326 -23.05 -3.20 18.50
N PRO A 327 -23.87 -2.86 17.50
CA PRO A 327 -23.53 -1.80 16.57
C PRO A 327 -23.25 -0.47 17.28
N GLY A 328 -22.13 0.15 16.94
CA GLY A 328 -21.79 1.51 17.38
C GLY A 328 -22.45 2.58 16.52
N THR A 329 -22.30 3.84 16.93
CA THR A 329 -22.67 5.03 16.14
C THR A 329 -21.40 5.82 15.83
N PRO A 330 -20.58 5.37 14.87
CA PRO A 330 -19.34 6.07 14.54
C PRO A 330 -19.68 7.42 13.89
N ASP A 331 -18.94 8.46 14.27
CA ASP A 331 -18.90 9.74 13.56
C ASP A 331 -18.10 9.60 12.25
N ILE A 332 -18.76 8.93 11.30
CA ILE A 332 -18.36 8.83 9.90
C ILE A 332 -19.58 9.27 9.09
N THR A 333 -19.40 10.27 8.23
CA THR A 333 -20.51 10.94 7.52
C THR A 333 -20.46 10.67 6.01
N ALA A 334 -21.59 10.25 5.45
CA ALA A 334 -21.75 10.01 4.02
C ALA A 334 -21.68 11.33 3.25
N LYS A 335 -20.99 11.32 2.12
CA LYS A 335 -20.98 12.42 1.15
C LYS A 335 -21.07 11.87 -0.26
N THR A 336 -21.72 12.60 -1.14
CA THR A 336 -21.64 12.36 -2.59
C THR A 336 -20.28 12.81 -3.13
N THR A 337 -19.89 12.35 -4.32
CA THR A 337 -18.68 12.83 -4.99
C THR A 337 -18.71 14.35 -5.18
N THR A 338 -19.89 14.90 -5.49
CA THR A 338 -20.05 16.35 -5.65
C THR A 338 -19.80 17.10 -4.34
N GLU A 339 -20.31 16.62 -3.21
CA GLU A 339 -20.10 17.26 -1.91
C GLU A 339 -18.65 17.16 -1.42
N MET A 340 -18.00 16.02 -1.68
CA MET A 340 -16.60 15.80 -1.33
C MET A 340 -15.67 16.79 -2.05
N LYS A 341 -16.00 17.20 -3.27
CA LYS A 341 -15.22 18.12 -4.09
C LYS A 341 -15.61 19.59 -3.89
N THR A 342 -15.70 20.03 -2.63
CA THR A 342 -16.10 21.41 -2.28
C THR A 342 -15.19 22.07 -1.24
N ALA A 343 -15.13 23.40 -1.26
CA ALA A 343 -14.46 24.17 -0.21
C ALA A 343 -15.11 23.99 1.19
N ALA A 344 -16.41 23.64 1.22
CA ALA A 344 -17.09 23.29 2.45
C ALA A 344 -16.53 21.99 3.05
N MET A 345 -16.20 20.99 2.20
CA MET A 345 -15.54 19.76 2.63
C MET A 345 -14.17 20.02 3.26
N VAL A 346 -13.36 20.91 2.68
CA VAL A 346 -12.08 21.34 3.27
C VAL A 346 -12.30 21.99 4.64
N SER A 347 -13.33 22.83 4.77
CA SER A 347 -13.65 23.49 6.04
C SER A 347 -14.08 22.49 7.12
N LEU A 348 -14.80 21.44 6.74
CA LEU A 348 -15.17 20.34 7.63
C LEU A 348 -13.94 19.55 8.08
N LEU A 349 -13.06 19.14 7.17
CA LEU A 349 -11.86 18.39 7.51
C LEU A 349 -10.88 19.19 8.39
N ASN A 350 -10.84 20.52 8.24
CA ASN A 350 -10.06 21.42 9.09
C ASN A 350 -10.82 21.92 10.34
N ALA A 351 -12.03 21.39 10.62
CA ALA A 351 -12.82 21.88 11.74
C ALA A 351 -12.08 21.71 13.08
N GLY A 352 -11.97 22.79 13.84
CA GLY A 352 -11.22 22.80 15.11
C GLY A 352 -9.72 23.12 14.96
N ASP A 353 -9.20 23.22 13.75
CA ASP A 353 -7.81 23.62 13.47
C ASP A 353 -7.75 24.78 12.45
N VAL A 354 -7.43 25.98 12.94
CA VAL A 354 -7.30 27.20 12.12
C VAL A 354 -6.19 27.07 11.08
N ASN A 355 -5.18 26.23 11.33
CA ASN A 355 -4.07 25.95 10.42
C ASN A 355 -4.15 24.53 9.84
N GLY A 356 -5.37 23.98 9.75
CA GLY A 356 -5.59 22.61 9.32
C GLY A 356 -4.94 22.27 7.97
N PRO A 357 -4.48 21.02 7.80
CA PRO A 357 -3.61 20.64 6.69
C PRO A 357 -4.36 20.53 5.36
N TRP A 358 -5.68 20.41 5.36
CA TRP A 358 -6.47 20.17 4.16
C TRP A 358 -6.58 21.42 3.29
N LYS A 359 -6.42 21.19 1.99
CA LYS A 359 -6.53 22.17 0.90
C LYS A 359 -7.28 21.53 -0.27
N MET A 360 -7.61 22.31 -1.30
CA MET A 360 -8.27 21.81 -2.49
C MET A 360 -7.81 22.60 -3.71
N ASP A 361 -7.40 21.87 -4.75
CA ASP A 361 -7.12 22.37 -6.10
C ASP A 361 -7.82 21.44 -7.08
N ALA A 362 -8.56 22.00 -8.05
CA ALA A 362 -9.32 21.22 -9.02
C ALA A 362 -8.45 20.32 -9.92
N ASN A 363 -7.14 20.61 -10.04
CA ASN A 363 -6.20 19.86 -10.86
C ASN A 363 -5.40 18.82 -10.06
N ILE A 364 -5.48 18.86 -8.73
CA ILE A 364 -4.76 17.96 -7.83
C ILE A 364 -5.75 16.98 -7.24
N ASN A 365 -5.36 15.71 -7.11
CA ASN A 365 -6.15 14.69 -6.43
C ASN A 365 -7.60 14.61 -6.96
N ASP A 366 -7.80 14.85 -8.27
CA ASP A 366 -9.13 14.86 -8.92
C ASP A 366 -10.14 15.82 -8.25
N GLY A 367 -9.65 16.92 -7.66
CA GLY A 367 -10.47 17.93 -6.99
C GLY A 367 -10.99 17.52 -5.61
N TYR A 368 -10.60 16.35 -5.08
CA TYR A 368 -10.82 16.01 -3.67
C TYR A 368 -9.85 16.79 -2.77
N PRO A 369 -10.21 17.03 -1.50
CA PRO A 369 -9.30 17.61 -0.53
C PRO A 369 -7.98 16.85 -0.45
N SER A 370 -6.86 17.55 -0.32
CA SER A 370 -5.55 16.93 -0.17
C SER A 370 -4.63 17.82 0.68
N PHE A 371 -3.40 17.38 0.91
CA PHE A 371 -2.40 18.17 1.61
C PHE A 371 -1.67 19.13 0.65
N GLU A 372 -1.28 20.29 1.16
CA GLU A 372 -0.55 21.31 0.40
C GLU A 372 0.79 20.77 -0.15
N GLN A 373 1.22 21.27 -1.32
CA GLN A 373 2.46 20.85 -2.01
C GLN A 373 3.73 21.25 -1.23
N GLY A 374 4.00 20.56 -0.11
CA GLY A 374 5.27 20.63 0.59
C GLY A 374 6.20 19.51 0.10
N THR A 375 7.16 19.84 -0.76
CA THR A 375 8.37 19.05 -1.11
C THR A 375 8.22 17.65 -1.76
N SER A 376 7.03 17.06 -1.84
CA SER A 376 6.81 15.78 -2.51
C SER A 376 6.94 15.88 -4.03
N SER A 377 7.87 15.13 -4.65
CA SER A 377 7.92 14.89 -6.10
C SER A 377 6.75 14.04 -6.59
N VAL A 378 5.92 13.52 -5.68
CA VAL A 378 4.62 13.00 -6.03
C VAL A 378 3.75 14.20 -6.40
N THR A 379 3.63 14.47 -7.70
CA THR A 379 2.48 15.17 -8.22
C THR A 379 1.26 14.38 -7.75
N GLN A 380 0.64 14.81 -6.65
CA GLN A 380 -0.65 14.27 -6.22
C GLN A 380 -1.57 14.37 -7.45
N PHE A 381 -1.94 13.19 -7.94
CA PHE A 381 -2.41 12.91 -9.29
C PHE A 381 -2.93 14.11 -10.10
N SER A 382 -2.24 14.35 -11.22
CA SER A 382 -2.92 14.63 -12.48
C SER A 382 -3.74 13.39 -12.83
N LYS A 383 -5.06 13.49 -12.70
CA LYS A 383 -6.11 12.61 -13.28
C LYS A 383 -5.57 11.35 -13.99
N SER A 384 -5.45 10.20 -13.30
CA SER A 384 -5.31 8.92 -13.99
C SER A 384 -6.68 8.60 -14.63
N ASN A 385 -6.88 9.08 -15.85
CA ASN A 385 -8.09 8.96 -16.65
C ASN A 385 -8.25 7.55 -17.24
N VAL A 386 -7.91 6.50 -16.49
CA VAL A 386 -8.13 5.16 -17.04
C VAL A 386 -9.61 4.84 -16.92
N SER A 387 -10.38 5.31 -17.89
CA SER A 387 -11.73 4.80 -18.08
C SER A 387 -11.60 3.38 -18.63
N MET A 388 -12.38 2.45 -18.07
CA MET A 388 -12.45 1.07 -18.53
C MET A 388 -13.91 0.63 -18.58
N ASN A 389 -14.35 0.29 -19.78
CA ASN A 389 -15.67 -0.25 -20.06
C ASN A 389 -15.58 -1.76 -20.28
N VAL A 390 -16.40 -2.50 -19.56
CA VAL A 390 -16.49 -3.96 -19.65
C VAL A 390 -17.89 -4.33 -20.11
N TYR A 391 -18.00 -5.03 -21.24
CA TYR A 391 -19.30 -5.33 -21.84
C TYR A 391 -19.32 -6.65 -22.65
N PRO A 392 -20.48 -7.33 -22.74
CA PRO A 392 -21.72 -7.02 -22.01
C PRO A 392 -21.59 -7.32 -20.52
N ASN A 393 -22.34 -6.58 -19.69
CA ASN A 393 -22.33 -6.77 -18.22
C ASN A 393 -22.83 -8.17 -17.82
N LEU A 394 -23.90 -8.64 -18.49
CA LEU A 394 -24.31 -10.04 -18.50
C LEU A 394 -23.67 -10.72 -19.72
N PHE A 395 -22.61 -11.49 -19.48
CA PHE A 395 -21.81 -12.06 -20.54
C PHE A 395 -22.16 -13.51 -20.83
N ASN A 396 -22.00 -13.92 -22.08
CA ASN A 396 -22.17 -15.32 -22.47
C ASN A 396 -21.05 -15.71 -23.44
N GLY A 397 -20.04 -16.39 -22.91
CA GLY A 397 -18.92 -16.93 -23.67
C GLY A 397 -17.83 -15.91 -24.05
N LYS A 398 -18.06 -14.61 -23.88
CA LYS A 398 -17.03 -13.58 -24.08
C LYS A 398 -17.33 -12.29 -23.33
N ILE A 399 -16.27 -11.56 -22.97
CA ILE A 399 -16.32 -10.21 -22.41
C ILE A 399 -15.37 -9.34 -23.21
N ASN A 400 -15.79 -8.12 -23.54
CA ASN A 400 -14.94 -7.12 -24.16
C ASN A 400 -14.51 -6.10 -23.11
N ILE A 401 -13.25 -5.66 -23.21
CA ILE A 401 -12.68 -4.57 -22.42
C ILE A 401 -12.24 -3.49 -23.39
N ASP A 402 -12.63 -2.25 -23.10
CA ASP A 402 -12.19 -1.04 -23.78
C ASP A 402 -11.67 -0.08 -22.71
N ALA A 403 -10.41 0.32 -22.81
CA ALA A 403 -9.77 1.19 -21.82
C ALA A 403 -8.96 2.31 -22.47
N ASP A 404 -8.82 3.43 -21.77
CA ASP A 404 -8.02 4.56 -22.26
C ASP A 404 -6.50 4.36 -22.06
N ALA A 405 -6.10 3.31 -21.34
CA ALA A 405 -4.71 2.87 -21.10
C ALA A 405 -4.41 1.51 -21.76
N ASP A 406 -3.12 1.21 -21.95
CA ASP A 406 -2.72 -0.08 -22.50
C ASP A 406 -3.00 -1.21 -21.50
N LEU A 407 -3.66 -2.26 -21.96
CA LEU A 407 -4.02 -3.43 -21.16
C LEU A 407 -2.83 -4.40 -21.12
N ASN A 408 -2.49 -4.89 -19.91
CA ASN A 408 -1.35 -5.78 -19.67
C ASN A 408 -1.79 -7.22 -19.36
N SER A 409 -2.71 -7.39 -18.40
CA SER A 409 -3.19 -8.70 -17.98
C SER A 409 -4.58 -8.61 -17.33
N TYR A 410 -5.21 -9.77 -17.14
CA TYR A 410 -6.44 -9.89 -16.37
C TYR A 410 -6.46 -11.15 -15.52
N VAL A 411 -7.25 -11.10 -14.46
CA VAL A 411 -7.62 -12.25 -13.63
C VAL A 411 -9.11 -12.18 -13.34
N ILE A 412 -9.83 -13.28 -13.54
CA ILE A 412 -11.24 -13.46 -13.19
C ILE A 412 -11.31 -14.34 -11.95
N TYR A 413 -11.88 -13.80 -10.89
CA TYR A 413 -12.14 -14.48 -9.63
C TYR A 413 -13.62 -14.84 -9.52
N GLU A 414 -13.94 -16.00 -8.96
CA GLU A 414 -15.24 -16.20 -8.29
C GLU A 414 -15.35 -15.22 -7.12
N ILE A 415 -16.57 -14.92 -6.66
CA ILE A 415 -16.77 -14.09 -5.45
C ILE A 415 -16.13 -14.71 -4.19
N SER A 416 -15.89 -16.02 -4.17
CA SER A 416 -15.09 -16.71 -3.14
C SER A 416 -13.58 -16.48 -3.28
N GLY A 417 -13.18 -15.62 -4.23
CA GLY A 417 -11.81 -15.27 -4.59
C GLY A 417 -10.97 -16.40 -5.18
N LYS A 418 -11.60 -17.51 -5.59
CA LYS A 418 -10.93 -18.52 -6.40
C LYS A 418 -10.65 -17.96 -7.80
N VAL A 419 -9.40 -18.02 -8.26
CA VAL A 419 -9.05 -17.72 -9.66
C VAL A 419 -9.72 -18.74 -10.59
N ILE A 420 -10.48 -18.23 -11.56
CA ILE A 420 -11.21 -19.04 -12.55
C ILE A 420 -10.50 -19.01 -13.88
N GLN A 421 -9.97 -17.84 -14.24
CA GLN A 421 -9.30 -17.63 -15.51
C GLN A 421 -8.39 -16.41 -15.40
N GLU A 422 -7.22 -16.47 -16.03
CA GLU A 422 -6.30 -15.35 -16.13
C GLU A 422 -5.63 -15.33 -17.51
N GLY A 423 -5.00 -14.22 -17.86
CA GLY A 423 -4.20 -14.15 -19.07
C GLY A 423 -3.64 -12.76 -19.35
N THR A 424 -2.85 -12.68 -20.42
CA THR A 424 -2.27 -11.42 -20.88
C THR A 424 -3.24 -10.68 -21.81
N LEU A 425 -3.26 -9.37 -21.70
CA LEU A 425 -3.95 -8.46 -22.61
C LEU A 425 -2.91 -7.66 -23.39
N LYS A 426 -3.34 -7.05 -24.51
CA LYS A 426 -2.51 -6.14 -25.30
C LYS A 426 -3.37 -5.06 -25.93
N GLY A 427 -2.79 -3.87 -26.04
CA GLY A 427 -3.45 -2.69 -26.60
C GLY A 427 -4.59 -2.20 -25.71
N LYS A 428 -5.41 -1.31 -26.24
CA LYS A 428 -6.47 -0.62 -25.49
C LYS A 428 -7.82 -1.35 -25.51
N GLN A 429 -7.98 -2.30 -26.42
CA GLN A 429 -9.22 -3.05 -26.63
C GLN A 429 -8.92 -4.53 -26.78
N THR A 430 -9.68 -5.37 -26.08
CA THR A 430 -9.51 -6.82 -26.15
C THR A 430 -10.80 -7.57 -25.84
N THR A 431 -10.82 -8.85 -26.20
CA THR A 431 -11.92 -9.77 -25.88
C THR A 431 -11.36 -10.95 -25.10
N ILE A 432 -11.92 -11.19 -23.93
CA ILE A 432 -11.67 -12.39 -23.13
C ILE A 432 -12.71 -13.44 -23.53
N ASN A 433 -12.26 -14.63 -23.94
CA ASN A 433 -13.13 -15.78 -24.12
C ASN A 433 -13.46 -16.38 -22.76
N THR A 434 -14.75 -16.44 -22.41
CA THR A 434 -15.23 -16.95 -21.13
C THR A 434 -16.14 -18.17 -21.27
N GLN A 435 -16.09 -18.90 -22.40
CA GLN A 435 -16.97 -20.06 -22.63
C GLN A 435 -16.85 -21.13 -21.55
N SER A 436 -15.64 -21.37 -21.04
CA SER A 436 -15.35 -22.37 -19.99
C SER A 436 -15.83 -21.98 -18.60
N ILE A 437 -16.21 -20.72 -18.37
CA ILE A 437 -16.68 -20.23 -17.08
C ILE A 437 -18.14 -20.69 -16.85
N ASN A 438 -18.49 -21.14 -15.64
CA ASN A 438 -19.87 -21.51 -15.33
C ASN A 438 -20.75 -20.25 -15.13
N SER A 439 -22.07 -20.41 -15.00
CA SER A 439 -22.93 -19.27 -14.61
C SER A 439 -22.61 -18.84 -13.17
N GLY A 440 -22.56 -17.53 -12.94
CA GLY A 440 -22.14 -17.00 -11.64
C GLY A 440 -21.81 -15.52 -11.65
N ILE A 441 -21.43 -15.02 -10.47
CA ILE A 441 -20.92 -13.66 -10.27
C ILE A 441 -19.40 -13.76 -10.12
N TYR A 442 -18.69 -12.91 -10.86
CA TYR A 442 -17.24 -12.90 -10.88
C TYR A 442 -16.71 -11.48 -10.69
N LEU A 443 -15.46 -11.38 -10.24
CA LEU A 443 -14.70 -10.15 -10.24
C LEU A 443 -13.60 -10.23 -11.29
N LEU A 444 -13.61 -9.31 -12.24
CA LEU A 444 -12.57 -9.12 -13.23
C LEU A 444 -11.60 -8.06 -12.72
N MET A 445 -10.36 -8.46 -12.45
CA MET A 445 -9.24 -7.55 -12.22
C MET A 445 -8.44 -7.42 -13.51
N VAL A 446 -8.11 -6.20 -13.90
CA VAL A 446 -7.37 -5.90 -15.14
C VAL A 446 -6.21 -4.99 -14.81
N ASN A 447 -5.00 -5.45 -15.09
CA ASN A 447 -3.80 -4.64 -14.96
C ASN A 447 -3.58 -3.85 -16.25
N THR A 448 -3.32 -2.55 -16.14
CA THR A 448 -3.06 -1.63 -17.25
C THR A 448 -1.70 -0.95 -17.07
N SER A 449 -1.21 -0.26 -18.10
CA SER A 449 0.01 0.56 -18.03
C SER A 449 -0.05 1.67 -16.98
N GLU A 450 -1.26 2.02 -16.54
CA GLU A 450 -1.54 3.15 -15.63
C GLU A 450 -2.12 2.67 -14.29
N GLY A 451 -2.10 1.35 -14.02
CA GLY A 451 -2.56 0.73 -12.78
C GLY A 451 -3.62 -0.35 -12.99
N MET A 452 -4.10 -0.93 -11.89
CA MET A 452 -5.07 -2.02 -11.92
C MET A 452 -6.50 -1.51 -11.69
N ILE A 453 -7.46 -2.09 -12.41
CA ILE A 453 -8.89 -1.77 -12.33
C ILE A 453 -9.66 -3.04 -12.04
N SER A 454 -10.65 -2.99 -11.14
CA SER A 454 -11.57 -4.09 -10.86
C SER A 454 -13.00 -3.78 -11.31
N LYS A 455 -13.68 -4.79 -11.84
CA LYS A 455 -15.08 -4.74 -12.27
C LYS A 455 -15.82 -6.02 -11.92
N LYS A 456 -16.99 -5.89 -11.29
CA LYS A 456 -17.93 -7.01 -11.11
C LYS A 456 -18.58 -7.35 -12.45
N ILE A 457 -18.66 -8.64 -12.79
CA ILE A 457 -19.22 -9.17 -14.05
C ILE A 457 -20.12 -10.38 -13.75
N VAL A 458 -21.11 -10.65 -14.59
CA VAL A 458 -22.10 -11.72 -14.37
C VAL A 458 -22.22 -12.60 -15.62
N LYS A 459 -22.18 -13.93 -15.46
CA LYS A 459 -22.41 -14.89 -16.54
C LYS A 459 -23.78 -15.57 -16.44
#